data_AF-A0A1E1W0G8-F1
#
_entry.id   AF-A0A1E1W0G8-F1
#
_cell.length_a   1.000
_cell.length_b   1.000
_cell.length_c   1.000
_cell.angle_alpha   90.00
_cell.angle_beta   90.00
_cell.angle_gamma   90.00
#
_symmetry.space_group_name_H-M   'P 1'
#
loop_
_entity.id
_entity.type
_entity.pdbx_description
1 polymer ?
#
loop_
_entity_poly.entity_id
_entity_poly.type
_entity_poly.pdbx_seq_one_letter_code
_entity_poly.pdbx_strand_id
1 'polypeptide(L)'
;ELASLAPPPPAATAPPSPGCLLSPSLADQSSAEYFGSSPECCADTVGIESSSAAGAPAPPPGPRYKLATEGTLRVCCFQHTRTVVDKILATKFLRRWETHVLCLDDDQILSKTPSGVLDQPLPLSGMQEVYCITRWDPARKYCLRIVMSLGSLLLQANDAYTRDQWYHSIVWKRNMIRYRNFLTKKYKKEVVLKELKNMVDFVMTTPLQDESVTRAPMQILTDLLSEKKESPDWEEWAENATNAAAPLLAERCANGELCALLARLCRRRPRAAPLPALAPPVRRVLTRNVDFARAPNARQLVKDYISALSAHNSGPALVRRFVEVTHGGRASCP
;
A
#
# COMPACT_ATOMS: atom_id res chain seq x y z
N GLU A 1 -16.17 25.68 44.89
CA GLU A 1 -16.34 26.71 43.84
C GLU A 1 -15.62 26.20 42.59
N LEU A 2 -16.23 25.51 41.61
CA LEU A 2 -17.43 25.81 40.82
C LEU A 2 -17.40 27.22 40.23
N ALA A 3 -16.62 27.42 39.16
CA ALA A 3 -17.00 28.15 37.93
C ALA A 3 -15.75 28.49 37.08
N SER A 4 -15.63 27.87 35.91
CA SER A 4 -15.30 28.53 34.63
C SER A 4 -14.99 27.45 33.58
N LEU A 5 -16.03 26.74 33.17
CA LEU A 5 -16.06 25.94 31.94
C LEU A 5 -16.23 26.92 30.76
N ALA A 6 -15.14 27.25 30.07
CA ALA A 6 -15.22 27.76 28.72
C ALA A 6 -15.21 26.56 27.75
N PRO A 7 -16.15 26.47 26.78
CA PRO A 7 -16.15 25.39 25.80
C PRO A 7 -14.95 25.54 24.85
N PRO A 8 -14.41 24.43 24.33
CA PRO A 8 -13.37 24.48 23.31
C PRO A 8 -13.92 25.11 22.01
N PRO A 9 -13.07 25.79 21.22
CA PRO A 9 -13.49 26.39 19.96
C PRO A 9 -13.96 25.29 18.98
N PRO A 10 -14.93 25.60 18.10
CA PRO A 10 -15.41 24.64 17.11
C PRO A 10 -14.28 24.27 16.16
N ALA A 11 -14.23 22.97 15.81
CA ALA A 11 -13.27 22.40 14.88
C ALA A 11 -13.27 23.20 13.56
N ALA A 12 -12.07 23.58 13.12
CA ALA A 12 -11.85 24.21 11.83
C ALA A 12 -12.48 23.34 10.73
N THR A 13 -13.47 23.91 10.07
CA THR A 13 -14.18 23.34 8.95
C THR A 13 -13.17 23.17 7.81
N ALA A 14 -13.02 21.94 7.31
CA ALA A 14 -12.24 21.69 6.10
C ALA A 14 -12.82 22.52 4.94
N PRO A 15 -11.99 23.12 4.08
CA PRO A 15 -12.49 23.82 2.90
C PRO A 15 -13.23 22.83 1.99
N PRO A 16 -14.31 23.26 1.33
CA PRO A 16 -15.07 22.39 0.43
C PRO A 16 -14.20 22.00 -0.77
N SER A 17 -14.24 20.72 -1.12
CA SER A 17 -13.64 20.19 -2.34
C SER A 17 -14.14 20.98 -3.55
N PRO A 18 -13.27 21.43 -4.47
CA PRO A 18 -13.73 22.00 -5.72
C PRO A 18 -14.41 20.88 -6.51
N GLY A 19 -15.72 21.06 -6.73
CA GLY A 19 -16.47 20.25 -7.67
C GLY A 19 -15.91 20.46 -9.06
N CYS A 20 -15.42 19.38 -9.67
CA CYS A 20 -15.30 19.27 -11.11
C CYS A 20 -16.31 18.24 -11.58
N LEU A 21 -17.48 18.74 -11.95
CA LEU A 21 -18.20 18.25 -13.12
C LEU A 21 -17.19 18.13 -14.26
N LEU A 22 -17.17 16.98 -14.93
CA LEU A 22 -16.91 16.79 -16.36
C LEU A 22 -16.77 15.28 -16.60
N SER A 23 -17.84 14.68 -17.13
CA SER A 23 -17.74 13.42 -17.86
C SER A 23 -17.18 13.74 -19.25
N PRO A 24 -16.05 13.16 -19.71
CA PRO A 24 -15.72 13.18 -21.12
C PRO A 24 -16.19 11.88 -21.78
N SER A 25 -16.89 12.02 -22.90
CA SER A 25 -17.10 10.95 -23.86
C SER A 25 -15.75 10.42 -24.34
N LEU A 26 -15.62 9.09 -24.42
CA LEU A 26 -14.44 8.32 -24.87
C LEU A 26 -13.94 8.64 -26.30
N ALA A 27 -14.56 9.58 -27.01
CA ALA A 27 -14.26 9.88 -28.40
C ALA A 27 -13.17 10.94 -28.61
N ASP A 28 -12.85 11.78 -27.61
CA ASP A 28 -12.04 13.00 -27.84
C ASP A 28 -10.75 13.13 -27.00
N GLN A 29 -10.31 12.09 -26.28
CA GLN A 29 -9.00 12.15 -25.62
C GLN A 29 -7.87 11.95 -26.63
N SER A 30 -7.02 12.97 -26.76
CA SER A 30 -5.77 12.90 -27.50
C SER A 30 -4.94 11.71 -27.03
N SER A 31 -4.50 10.88 -27.99
CA SER A 31 -3.69 9.68 -27.75
C SER A 31 -2.47 9.90 -26.83
N ALA A 32 -2.01 11.15 -26.67
CA ALA A 32 -0.94 11.56 -25.76
C ALA A 32 -1.22 11.25 -24.28
N GLU A 33 -2.47 11.31 -23.83
CA GLU A 33 -2.86 11.13 -22.43
C GLU A 33 -2.97 9.66 -22.02
N TYR A 34 -3.07 8.74 -22.98
CA TYR A 34 -3.42 7.33 -22.73
C TYR A 34 -2.32 6.47 -22.09
N PHE A 35 -1.04 6.82 -22.30
CA PHE A 35 0.09 6.00 -21.84
C PHE A 35 1.04 6.69 -20.86
N GLY A 36 0.84 7.99 -20.58
CA GLY A 36 1.72 8.77 -19.71
C GLY A 36 3.16 8.91 -20.23
N SER A 37 3.80 10.04 -19.94
CA SER A 37 5.23 10.21 -20.21
C SER A 37 6.04 9.26 -19.31
N SER A 38 7.05 8.61 -19.89
CA SER A 38 7.95 7.70 -19.17
C SER A 38 8.62 8.39 -17.98
N PRO A 39 8.81 7.74 -16.82
CA PRO A 39 9.74 8.24 -15.83
C PRO A 39 11.15 8.10 -16.42
N GLU A 40 11.86 9.21 -16.49
CA GLU A 40 13.28 9.26 -16.84
C GLU A 40 14.09 8.44 -15.83
N CYS A 41 14.62 7.32 -16.28
CA CYS A 41 15.73 6.65 -15.63
C CYS A 41 16.87 6.58 -16.66
N CYS A 42 17.81 7.50 -16.50
CA CYS A 42 19.25 7.41 -16.76
C CYS A 42 19.74 8.81 -17.14
N ALA A 43 20.32 9.50 -16.15
CA ALA A 43 21.18 10.63 -16.40
C ALA A 43 22.45 10.13 -17.09
N ASP A 44 22.74 10.64 -18.28
CA ASP A 44 24.10 10.75 -18.79
C ASP A 44 24.36 12.24 -19.04
N THR A 45 25.32 12.75 -18.28
CA THR A 45 25.90 14.08 -18.40
C THR A 45 26.52 14.29 -19.78
N VAL A 46 25.94 15.16 -20.60
CA VAL A 46 26.69 16.03 -21.52
C VAL A 46 26.01 17.39 -21.53
N GLY A 47 26.75 18.41 -21.09
CA GLY A 47 26.24 19.77 -20.90
C GLY A 47 25.90 20.48 -22.20
N ILE A 48 24.74 21.14 -22.21
CA ILE A 48 24.45 22.33 -23.00
C ILE A 48 23.60 23.24 -22.12
N GLU A 49 24.11 24.45 -21.87
CA GLU A 49 23.43 25.53 -21.17
C GLU A 49 22.17 25.94 -21.94
N SER A 50 21.02 25.99 -21.27
CA SER A 50 19.97 26.95 -21.61
C SER A 50 19.11 27.26 -20.38
N SER A 51 18.90 28.56 -20.20
CA SER A 51 18.31 29.22 -19.04
C SER A 51 16.78 29.18 -18.99
N SER A 52 16.26 29.25 -17.76
CA SER A 52 14.93 29.73 -17.33
C SER A 52 13.77 28.72 -17.21
N ALA A 53 13.49 28.30 -15.97
CA ALA A 53 12.21 28.49 -15.27
C ALA A 53 12.30 27.86 -13.87
N ALA A 54 12.22 28.69 -12.83
CA ALA A 54 12.33 28.28 -11.44
C ALA A 54 11.05 27.56 -10.97
N GLY A 55 11.09 26.23 -10.92
CA GLY A 55 10.22 25.42 -10.06
C GLY A 55 10.99 25.08 -8.79
N ALA A 56 10.45 25.43 -7.62
CA ALA A 56 11.04 25.01 -6.35
C ALA A 56 11.18 23.48 -6.34
N PRO A 57 12.36 22.92 -5.99
CA PRO A 57 12.53 21.48 -5.94
C PRO A 57 11.58 20.90 -4.90
N ALA A 58 10.84 19.86 -5.30
CA ALA A 58 10.00 19.11 -4.39
C ALA A 58 10.82 18.70 -3.14
N PRO A 59 10.26 18.80 -1.92
CA PRO A 59 10.99 18.42 -0.72
C PRO A 59 11.52 16.98 -0.87
N PRO A 60 12.74 16.70 -0.40
CA PRO A 60 13.32 15.38 -0.53
C PRO A 60 12.37 14.34 0.09
N PRO A 61 12.24 13.15 -0.52
CA PRO A 61 11.42 12.08 0.03
C PRO A 61 11.81 11.86 1.49
N GLY A 62 10.83 11.85 2.38
CA GLY A 62 11.05 11.58 3.81
C GLY A 62 11.76 10.25 4.06
N PRO A 63 12.17 9.97 5.30
CA PRO A 63 12.87 8.74 5.64
C PRO A 63 12.10 7.50 5.17
N ARG A 64 12.83 6.57 4.56
CA ARG A 64 12.33 5.33 3.97
C ARG A 64 12.70 4.16 4.87
N TYR A 65 11.74 3.30 5.17
CA TYR A 65 11.92 2.24 6.17
C TYR A 65 11.78 0.85 5.53
N LYS A 66 12.61 -0.10 5.96
CA LYS A 66 12.36 -1.52 5.66
C LYS A 66 11.31 -2.07 6.63
N LEU A 67 10.46 -2.98 6.18
CA LEU A 67 9.52 -3.68 7.08
C LEU A 67 10.31 -4.40 8.18
N ALA A 68 10.07 -4.04 9.44
CA ALA A 68 10.69 -4.69 10.59
C ALA A 68 10.11 -6.10 10.73
N THR A 69 10.99 -7.10 10.76
CA THR A 69 10.64 -8.51 11.00
C THR A 69 11.11 -8.95 12.37
N GLU A 70 12.26 -8.45 12.82
CA GLU A 70 12.88 -8.79 14.09
C GLU A 70 13.73 -7.64 14.61
N GLY A 71 13.81 -7.50 15.95
CA GLY A 71 14.68 -6.50 16.57
C GLY A 71 14.58 -6.48 18.09
N THR A 72 15.65 -6.01 18.73
CA THR A 72 15.73 -5.88 20.18
C THR A 72 15.11 -4.56 20.64
N LEU A 73 14.08 -4.65 21.47
CA LEU A 73 13.36 -3.50 22.03
C LEU A 73 13.19 -3.66 23.53
N ARG A 74 13.10 -2.54 24.24
CA ARG A 74 12.68 -2.56 25.65
C ARG A 74 11.18 -2.40 25.73
N VAL A 75 10.55 -3.19 26.59
CA VAL A 75 9.10 -3.31 26.67
C VAL A 75 8.66 -2.97 28.09
N CYS A 76 7.57 -2.23 28.20
CA CYS A 76 6.91 -1.96 29.48
C CYS A 76 5.38 -1.97 29.26
N CYS A 77 4.65 -2.65 30.13
CA CYS A 77 3.19 -2.69 30.06
C CYS A 77 2.56 -1.98 31.27
N PHE A 78 1.35 -1.48 31.08
CA PHE A 78 0.50 -1.02 32.17
C PHE A 78 -0.96 -1.27 31.84
N GLN A 79 -1.73 -1.67 32.84
CA GLN A 79 -3.16 -1.90 32.70
C GLN A 79 -3.91 -0.56 32.70
N HIS A 80 -5.04 -0.49 32.01
CA HIS A 80 -5.93 0.67 32.08
C HIS A 80 -6.71 0.60 33.39
N THR A 81 -6.22 1.32 34.40
CA THR A 81 -6.81 1.26 35.73
C THR A 81 -7.96 2.24 35.85
N ARG A 82 -9.08 1.77 36.43
CA ARG A 82 -10.30 2.57 36.63
C ARG A 82 -10.27 3.43 37.89
N THR A 83 -9.31 3.20 38.79
CA THR A 83 -9.21 3.90 40.09
C THR A 83 -8.02 4.86 40.15
N VAL A 84 -8.15 5.95 40.91
CA VAL A 84 -7.10 6.97 41.08
C VAL A 84 -5.87 6.41 41.80
N VAL A 85 -6.04 5.46 42.71
CA VAL A 85 -4.97 4.81 43.48
C VAL A 85 -4.08 3.97 42.55
N ASP A 86 -4.69 3.19 41.66
CA ASP A 86 -3.95 2.41 40.68
C ASP A 86 -3.27 3.28 39.63
N LYS A 87 -3.82 4.46 39.30
CA LYS A 87 -3.14 5.44 38.45
C LYS A 87 -1.85 5.95 39.11
N ILE A 88 -1.87 6.15 40.43
CA ILE A 88 -0.71 6.61 41.21
C ILE A 88 0.36 5.49 41.33
N LEU A 89 -0.06 4.24 41.54
CA LEU A 89 0.84 3.08 41.57
C LEU A 89 1.42 2.74 40.18
N ALA A 90 0.62 2.93 39.12
CA ALA A 90 1.07 2.81 37.73
C ALA A 90 1.92 4.01 37.27
N THR A 91 1.98 5.12 38.02
CA THR A 91 2.87 6.24 37.72
C THR A 91 4.28 6.00 38.27
N LYS A 92 5.21 5.82 37.33
CA LYS A 92 6.69 5.81 37.46
C LYS A 92 7.34 4.77 38.39
N PHE A 93 6.76 4.38 39.51
CA PHE A 93 7.45 3.58 40.54
C PHE A 93 7.39 2.05 40.36
N LEU A 94 6.44 1.51 39.57
CA LEU A 94 6.31 0.06 39.33
C LEU A 94 6.47 -0.35 37.86
N ARG A 95 6.98 0.54 37.01
CA ARG A 95 7.18 0.26 35.58
C ARG A 95 8.49 -0.50 35.36
N ARG A 96 8.43 -1.82 35.37
CA ARG A 96 9.55 -2.67 34.97
C ARG A 96 9.71 -2.63 33.45
N TRP A 97 10.90 -2.27 32.99
CA TRP A 97 11.30 -2.38 31.60
C TRP A 97 12.04 -3.68 31.41
N GLU A 98 11.61 -4.48 30.44
CA GLU A 98 12.21 -5.77 30.10
C GLU A 98 12.78 -5.66 28.68
N THR A 99 13.94 -6.26 28.44
CA THR A 99 14.54 -6.27 27.10
C THR A 99 14.10 -7.53 26.38
N HIS A 100 13.50 -7.38 25.20
CA HIS A 100 13.02 -8.49 24.39
C HIS A 100 13.59 -8.44 22.99
N VAL A 101 13.84 -9.63 22.42
CA VAL A 101 14.00 -9.79 20.98
C VAL A 101 12.62 -10.04 20.40
N LEU A 102 12.05 -9.02 19.76
CA LEU A 102 10.70 -9.09 19.20
C LEU A 102 10.74 -9.55 17.75
N CYS A 103 9.77 -10.36 17.37
CA CYS A 103 9.48 -10.73 15.99
C CYS A 103 8.08 -10.26 15.61
N LEU A 104 7.97 -9.56 14.48
CA LEU A 104 6.70 -9.13 13.91
C LEU A 104 6.26 -10.14 12.86
N ASP A 105 5.39 -11.06 13.27
CA ASP A 105 4.85 -12.10 12.40
C ASP A 105 3.64 -11.59 11.59
N ASP A 106 2.92 -12.46 10.89
CA ASP A 106 1.77 -12.10 10.05
C ASP A 106 0.57 -11.57 10.83
N ASP A 107 0.26 -12.13 12.01
CA ASP A 107 -0.92 -11.79 12.80
C ASP A 107 -0.61 -11.39 14.26
N GLN A 108 0.64 -11.49 14.70
CA GLN A 108 1.03 -11.27 16.09
C GLN A 108 2.47 -10.76 16.26
N ILE A 109 2.76 -10.18 17.43
CA ILE A 109 4.12 -9.85 17.88
C ILE A 109 4.55 -10.90 18.90
N LEU A 110 5.70 -11.51 18.64
CA LEU A 110 6.28 -12.59 19.43
C LEU A 110 7.53 -12.08 20.15
N SER A 111 7.84 -12.62 21.32
CA SER A 111 9.15 -12.42 21.95
C SER A 111 9.95 -13.73 21.87
N LYS A 112 11.14 -13.69 21.27
CA LYS A 112 12.10 -14.82 21.28
C LYS A 112 12.76 -15.04 22.65
N THR A 113 12.66 -14.04 23.53
CA THR A 113 13.07 -14.11 24.93
C THR A 113 11.82 -13.98 25.81
N PRO A 114 10.88 -14.94 25.73
CA PRO A 114 9.59 -14.85 26.41
C PRO A 114 9.82 -14.75 27.91
N SER A 115 9.27 -13.70 28.50
CA SER A 115 9.32 -13.42 29.93
C SER A 115 8.31 -12.32 30.26
N GLY A 116 7.92 -12.26 31.53
CA GLY A 116 7.06 -11.21 32.05
C GLY A 116 5.80 -10.99 31.20
N VAL A 117 5.69 -9.81 30.58
CA VAL A 117 4.47 -9.41 29.88
C VAL A 117 4.37 -9.97 28.45
N LEU A 118 5.48 -10.39 27.87
CA LEU A 118 5.52 -11.01 26.53
C LEU A 118 5.85 -12.50 26.61
N ASP A 119 5.38 -13.15 27.67
CA ASP A 119 5.37 -14.62 27.76
C ASP A 119 4.40 -15.24 26.73
N GLN A 120 3.34 -14.51 26.36
CA GLN A 120 2.40 -14.90 25.32
C GLN A 120 2.48 -13.96 24.10
N PRO A 121 2.19 -14.46 22.88
CA PRO A 121 2.11 -13.64 21.69
C PRO A 121 1.07 -12.51 21.81
N LEU A 122 1.39 -11.35 21.25
CA LEU A 122 0.50 -10.20 21.22
C LEU A 122 -0.23 -10.12 19.86
N PRO A 123 -1.54 -10.43 19.78
CA PRO A 123 -2.27 -10.41 18.52
C PRO A 123 -2.43 -8.99 17.98
N LEU A 124 -2.12 -8.79 16.69
CA LEU A 124 -2.29 -7.51 15.99
C LEU A 124 -3.76 -7.11 15.86
N SER A 125 -4.66 -8.09 15.78
CA SER A 125 -6.12 -7.87 15.73
C SER A 125 -6.69 -7.27 17.01
N GLY A 126 -6.02 -7.49 18.15
CA GLY A 126 -6.42 -6.94 19.46
C GLY A 126 -5.98 -5.50 19.71
N MET A 127 -5.16 -4.92 18.82
CA MET A 127 -4.66 -3.55 18.96
C MET A 127 -5.75 -2.54 18.59
N GLN A 128 -5.97 -1.55 19.45
CA GLN A 128 -6.92 -0.46 19.24
C GLN A 128 -6.24 0.74 18.57
N GLU A 129 -5.11 1.19 19.13
CA GLU A 129 -4.34 2.33 18.63
C GLU A 129 -2.85 2.05 18.72
N VAL A 130 -2.11 2.67 17.81
CA VAL A 130 -0.64 2.61 17.75
C VAL A 130 -0.15 4.01 17.44
N TYR A 131 0.75 4.57 18.25
CA TYR A 131 1.30 5.92 18.04
C TYR A 131 2.67 6.12 18.69
N CYS A 132 3.52 6.94 18.05
CA CYS A 132 4.80 7.37 18.60
C CYS A 132 4.58 8.38 19.73
N ILE A 133 5.32 8.22 20.84
CA ILE A 133 5.30 9.19 21.94
C ILE A 133 6.44 10.19 21.73
N THR A 134 6.09 11.45 21.52
CA THR A 134 7.05 12.54 21.27
C THR A 134 7.57 13.20 22.53
N ARG A 135 6.84 13.12 23.66
CA ARG A 135 7.20 13.76 24.94
C ARG A 135 6.88 12.86 26.14
N TRP A 136 7.68 11.82 26.34
CA TRP A 136 7.52 10.89 27.47
C TRP A 136 8.38 11.25 28.70
N ASP A 137 9.60 11.74 28.47
CA ASP A 137 10.63 11.92 29.51
C ASP A 137 11.64 12.98 29.03
N PRO A 138 12.16 13.89 29.87
CA PRO A 138 13.29 14.78 29.54
C PRO A 138 14.49 14.07 28.90
N ALA A 139 14.67 12.76 29.14
CA ALA A 139 15.71 11.94 28.51
C ALA A 139 15.46 11.56 27.02
N ARG A 140 14.41 12.06 26.37
CA ARG A 140 14.08 11.82 24.93
C ARG A 140 14.08 10.35 24.52
N LYS A 141 13.42 9.49 25.30
CA LYS A 141 13.31 8.05 24.98
C LYS A 141 12.42 7.83 23.75
N TYR A 142 12.92 7.12 22.74
CA TYR A 142 12.21 6.83 21.48
C TYR A 142 11.15 5.74 21.68
N CYS A 143 9.99 6.14 22.18
CA CYS A 143 8.92 5.21 22.55
C CYS A 143 7.76 5.20 21.56
N LEU A 144 7.20 4.02 21.36
CA LEU A 144 5.96 3.71 20.66
C LEU A 144 4.97 3.16 21.68
N ARG A 145 3.70 3.55 21.59
CA ARG A 145 2.61 2.99 22.41
C ARG A 145 1.65 2.18 21.57
N ILE A 146 1.30 1.00 22.06
CA ILE A 146 0.26 0.13 21.53
C ILE A 146 -0.84 0.05 22.59
N VAL A 147 -2.05 0.45 22.23
CA VAL A 147 -3.23 0.40 23.10
C VAL A 147 -3.99 -0.89 22.83
N MET A 148 -4.24 -1.66 23.90
CA MET A 148 -4.99 -2.91 23.91
C MET A 148 -6.27 -2.72 24.75
N SER A 149 -7.20 -3.67 24.69
CA SER A 149 -8.46 -3.61 25.47
C SER A 149 -8.28 -3.61 26.99
N LEU A 150 -7.22 -4.24 27.50
CA LEU A 150 -6.95 -4.38 28.93
C LEU A 150 -5.79 -3.48 29.43
N GLY A 151 -5.13 -2.74 28.53
CA GLY A 151 -3.95 -1.97 28.89
C GLY A 151 -3.19 -1.37 27.72
N SER A 152 -1.94 -1.00 27.95
CA SER A 152 -1.06 -0.47 26.92
C SER A 152 0.35 -1.02 27.07
N LEU A 153 0.95 -1.30 25.92
CA LEU A 153 2.34 -1.69 25.78
C LEU A 153 3.15 -0.49 25.28
N LEU A 154 4.30 -0.27 25.89
CA LEU A 154 5.31 0.67 25.44
C LEU A 154 6.49 -0.11 24.88
N LEU A 155 6.88 0.24 23.66
CA LEU A 155 8.08 -0.24 23.00
C LEU A 155 9.07 0.91 22.95
N GLN A 156 10.23 0.74 23.57
CA GLN A 156 11.33 1.71 23.52
C GLN A 156 12.42 1.19 22.59
N ALA A 157 12.72 1.97 21.56
CA ALA A 157 13.83 1.76 20.64
C ALA A 157 15.08 2.54 21.08
N ASN A 158 16.21 2.20 20.47
CA ASN A 158 17.50 2.85 20.72
C ASN A 158 17.58 4.24 20.07
N ASP A 159 16.86 4.44 18.97
CA ASP A 159 16.87 5.66 18.17
C ASP A 159 15.49 5.92 17.53
N ALA A 160 15.30 7.13 16.97
CA ALA A 160 14.05 7.54 16.34
C ALA A 160 13.75 6.73 15.07
N TYR A 161 14.77 6.38 14.29
CA TYR A 161 14.60 5.64 13.04
C TYR A 161 14.03 4.25 13.34
N THR A 162 14.61 3.52 14.29
CA THR A 162 14.14 2.20 14.73
C THR A 162 12.71 2.29 15.30
N ARG A 163 12.40 3.31 16.11
CA ARG A 163 11.03 3.53 16.61
C ARG A 163 10.03 3.69 15.46
N ASP A 164 10.34 4.56 14.50
CA ASP A 164 9.44 4.87 13.39
C ASP A 164 9.33 3.69 12.42
N GLN A 165 10.42 2.95 12.20
CA GLN A 165 10.41 1.69 11.46
C GLN A 165 9.43 0.69 12.07
N TRP A 166 9.51 0.46 13.38
CA TRP A 166 8.60 -0.44 14.09
C TRP A 166 7.15 0.07 14.06
N TYR A 167 6.95 1.37 14.27
CA TYR A 167 5.63 2.00 14.17
C TYR A 167 4.98 1.73 12.81
N HIS A 168 5.66 2.07 11.72
CA HIS A 168 5.13 1.88 10.38
C HIS A 168 4.92 0.40 10.04
N SER A 169 5.80 -0.49 10.52
CA SER A 169 5.69 -1.94 10.28
C SER A 169 4.48 -2.56 10.99
N ILE A 170 4.23 -2.18 12.24
CA ILE A 170 3.06 -2.66 13.00
C ILE A 170 1.76 -2.12 12.40
N VAL A 171 1.73 -0.82 12.07
CA VAL A 171 0.58 -0.18 11.40
C VAL A 171 0.29 -0.85 10.05
N TRP A 172 1.33 -1.18 9.30
CA TRP A 172 1.23 -1.91 8.03
C TRP A 172 0.58 -3.28 8.19
N LYS A 173 1.17 -4.16 9.02
CA LYS A 173 0.65 -5.53 9.23
C LYS A 173 -0.79 -5.52 9.73
N ARG A 174 -1.12 -4.67 10.71
CA ARG A 174 -2.48 -4.51 11.24
C ARG A 174 -3.48 -4.11 10.15
N ASN A 175 -3.13 -3.16 9.29
CA ASN A 175 -4.00 -2.75 8.19
C ASN A 175 -4.16 -3.84 7.13
N MET A 176 -3.10 -4.59 6.81
CA MET A 176 -3.19 -5.69 5.85
C MET A 176 -4.15 -6.79 6.32
N ILE A 177 -4.12 -7.15 7.61
CA ILE A 177 -5.08 -8.09 8.21
C ILE A 177 -6.51 -7.55 8.07
N ARG A 178 -6.71 -6.27 8.39
CA ARG A 178 -8.02 -5.61 8.27
C ARG A 178 -8.55 -5.67 6.83
N TYR A 179 -7.74 -5.28 5.85
CA TYR A 179 -8.13 -5.30 4.44
C TYR A 179 -8.40 -6.72 3.96
N ARG A 180 -7.54 -7.69 4.30
CA ARG A 180 -7.76 -9.11 3.96
C ARG A 180 -9.10 -9.60 4.50
N ASN A 181 -9.38 -9.33 5.77
CA ASN A 181 -10.63 -9.77 6.43
C ASN A 181 -11.87 -9.02 5.93
N PHE A 182 -11.73 -7.78 5.48
CA PHE A 182 -12.85 -6.99 4.98
C PHE A 182 -13.18 -7.39 3.54
N LEU A 183 -12.18 -7.48 2.67
CA LEU A 183 -12.36 -7.72 1.24
C LEU A 183 -12.82 -9.15 0.92
N THR A 184 -12.51 -10.12 1.78
CA THR A 184 -12.95 -11.52 1.66
C THR A 184 -14.34 -11.79 2.25
N LYS A 185 -14.99 -10.79 2.86
CA LYS A 185 -16.36 -10.92 3.38
C LYS A 185 -17.39 -10.54 2.32
N LYS A 186 -18.59 -11.12 2.44
CA LYS A 186 -19.74 -10.83 1.56
C LYS A 186 -20.31 -9.43 1.83
N TYR A 187 -19.67 -8.40 1.28
CA TYR A 187 -20.18 -7.03 1.24
C TYR A 187 -20.70 -6.65 -0.16
N LYS A 188 -21.41 -5.51 -0.26
CA LYS A 188 -21.81 -4.92 -1.54
C LYS A 188 -20.58 -4.56 -2.38
N LYS A 189 -20.62 -4.77 -3.70
CA LYS A 189 -19.50 -4.54 -4.62
C LYS A 189 -18.87 -3.14 -4.47
N GLU A 190 -19.69 -2.11 -4.36
CA GLU A 190 -19.25 -0.71 -4.19
C GLU A 190 -18.41 -0.49 -2.91
N VAL A 191 -18.82 -1.14 -1.81
CA VAL A 191 -18.13 -1.04 -0.53
C VAL A 191 -16.78 -1.73 -0.60
N VAL A 192 -16.72 -2.90 -1.27
CA VAL A 192 -15.48 -3.63 -1.51
C VAL A 192 -14.53 -2.82 -2.41
N LEU A 193 -15.04 -2.18 -3.47
CA LEU A 193 -14.22 -1.33 -4.34
C LEU A 193 -13.67 -0.10 -3.61
N LYS A 194 -14.49 0.53 -2.76
CA LYS A 194 -14.03 1.65 -1.93
C LYS A 194 -12.90 1.21 -0.99
N GLU A 195 -13.05 0.06 -0.33
CA GLU A 195 -12.02 -0.42 0.57
C GLU A 195 -10.76 -0.92 -0.17
N LEU A 196 -10.91 -1.46 -1.39
CA LEU A 196 -9.79 -1.80 -2.26
C LEU A 196 -8.98 -0.53 -2.62
N LYS A 197 -9.65 0.58 -2.95
CA LYS A 197 -8.98 1.87 -3.19
C LYS A 197 -8.25 2.36 -1.94
N ASN A 198 -8.90 2.31 -0.76
CA ASN A 198 -8.26 2.67 0.50
C ASN A 198 -7.00 1.83 0.79
N MET A 199 -7.05 0.53 0.47
CA MET A 199 -5.87 -0.35 0.59
C MET A 199 -4.77 0.11 -0.35
N VAL A 200 -5.08 0.34 -1.63
CA VAL A 200 -4.12 0.81 -2.63
C VAL A 200 -3.50 2.13 -2.20
N ASP A 201 -4.30 3.13 -1.81
CA ASP A 201 -3.82 4.43 -1.35
C ASP A 201 -2.89 4.30 -0.14
N PHE A 202 -3.24 3.43 0.82
CA PHE A 202 -2.38 3.14 1.96
C PHE A 202 -1.05 2.49 1.57
N VAL A 203 -1.05 1.61 0.56
CA VAL A 203 0.18 1.00 0.01
C VAL A 203 1.06 2.02 -0.69
N MET A 204 0.47 2.94 -1.44
CA MET A 204 1.24 3.92 -2.23
C MET A 204 1.76 5.09 -1.39
N THR A 205 1.20 5.32 -0.20
CA THR A 205 1.57 6.44 0.70
C THR A 205 2.38 6.02 1.92
N THR A 206 2.57 4.72 2.14
CA THR A 206 3.38 4.23 3.26
C THR A 206 4.87 4.57 3.05
N PRO A 207 5.61 4.95 4.11
CA PRO A 207 7.05 5.17 4.00
C PRO A 207 7.87 3.86 3.98
N LEU A 208 7.21 2.70 3.99
CA LEU A 208 7.87 1.40 3.89
C LEU A 208 8.29 1.09 2.45
N GLN A 209 9.56 0.69 2.27
CA GLN A 209 10.15 0.33 0.98
C GLN A 209 10.73 -1.09 1.01
N ASP A 210 9.85 -2.06 1.25
CA ASP A 210 10.19 -3.48 1.20
C ASP A 210 9.32 -4.18 0.15
N GLU A 211 9.86 -5.20 -0.53
CA GLU A 211 9.11 -5.93 -1.55
C GLU A 211 7.83 -6.57 -1.02
N SER A 212 7.86 -6.99 0.24
CA SER A 212 6.73 -7.57 0.94
C SER A 212 5.53 -6.61 1.05
N VAL A 213 5.76 -5.29 1.07
CA VAL A 213 4.72 -4.25 1.18
C VAL A 213 3.76 -4.32 0.01
N THR A 214 4.24 -4.59 -1.19
CA THR A 214 3.37 -4.72 -2.38
C THR A 214 2.88 -6.15 -2.61
N ARG A 215 3.54 -7.17 -2.04
CA ARG A 215 3.22 -8.58 -2.27
C ARG A 215 1.88 -8.98 -1.67
N ALA A 216 1.63 -8.64 -0.40
CA ALA A 216 0.38 -8.99 0.28
C ALA A 216 -0.87 -8.35 -0.37
N PRO A 217 -0.88 -7.04 -0.72
CA PRO A 217 -1.97 -6.41 -1.47
C PRO A 217 -2.24 -7.07 -2.83
N MET A 218 -1.19 -7.47 -3.55
CA MET A 218 -1.32 -8.17 -4.83
C MET A 218 -1.97 -9.54 -4.67
N GLN A 219 -1.65 -10.25 -3.59
CA GLN A 219 -2.32 -11.51 -3.27
C GLN A 219 -3.79 -11.28 -2.92
N ILE A 220 -4.11 -10.26 -2.12
CA ILE A 220 -5.50 -9.91 -1.79
C ILE A 220 -6.31 -9.59 -3.06
N LEU A 221 -5.73 -8.84 -4.01
CA LEU A 221 -6.37 -8.58 -5.30
C LEU A 221 -6.60 -9.88 -6.10
N THR A 222 -5.63 -10.79 -6.07
CA THR A 222 -5.73 -12.09 -6.75
C THR A 222 -6.88 -12.90 -6.17
N ASP A 223 -6.91 -13.06 -4.85
CA ASP A 223 -7.96 -13.77 -4.11
C ASP A 223 -9.34 -13.17 -4.42
N LEU A 224 -9.43 -11.83 -4.43
CA LEU A 224 -10.67 -11.09 -4.70
C LEU A 224 -11.21 -11.28 -6.13
N LEU A 225 -10.33 -11.37 -7.13
CA LEU A 225 -10.71 -11.65 -8.51
C LEU A 225 -11.06 -13.13 -8.73
N SER A 226 -10.48 -14.03 -7.94
CA SER A 226 -10.74 -15.48 -8.01
C SER A 226 -12.05 -15.91 -7.34
N GLU A 227 -12.46 -15.27 -6.23
CA GLU A 227 -13.59 -15.71 -5.39
C GLU A 227 -14.95 -15.85 -6.13
N LYS A 228 -15.12 -15.14 -7.26
CA LYS A 228 -16.38 -15.15 -8.04
C LYS A 228 -16.15 -15.29 -9.53
N LYS A 229 -15.10 -16.01 -9.92
CA LYS A 229 -14.68 -16.17 -11.32
C LYS A 229 -15.78 -16.67 -12.27
N GLU A 230 -16.74 -17.44 -11.76
CA GLU A 230 -17.84 -18.00 -12.54
C GLU A 230 -19.16 -17.19 -12.42
N SER A 231 -19.13 -16.03 -11.77
CA SER A 231 -20.29 -15.14 -11.69
C SER A 231 -20.57 -14.47 -13.04
N PRO A 232 -21.85 -14.28 -13.43
CA PRO A 232 -22.19 -13.60 -14.68
C PRO A 232 -21.75 -12.13 -14.73
N ASP A 233 -21.55 -11.50 -13.57
CA ASP A 233 -21.07 -10.11 -13.49
C ASP A 233 -19.55 -10.02 -13.31
N TRP A 234 -18.83 -11.13 -13.48
CA TRP A 234 -17.41 -11.19 -13.17
C TRP A 234 -16.60 -10.22 -14.03
N GLU A 235 -16.93 -10.05 -15.31
CA GLU A 235 -16.14 -9.17 -16.17
C GLU A 235 -16.21 -7.70 -15.73
N GLU A 236 -17.41 -7.19 -15.43
CA GLU A 236 -17.59 -5.82 -14.95
C GLU A 236 -16.96 -5.62 -13.57
N TRP A 237 -17.08 -6.63 -12.70
CA TRP A 237 -16.41 -6.64 -11.40
C TRP A 237 -14.89 -6.56 -11.56
N ALA A 238 -14.32 -7.41 -12.39
CA ALA A 238 -12.88 -7.51 -12.61
C ALA A 238 -12.31 -6.24 -13.26
N GLU A 239 -13.05 -5.64 -14.20
CA GLU A 239 -12.71 -4.33 -14.79
C GLU A 239 -12.59 -3.25 -13.71
N ASN A 240 -13.62 -3.10 -12.89
CA ASN A 240 -13.66 -2.09 -11.82
C ASN A 240 -12.58 -2.31 -10.75
N ALA A 241 -12.37 -3.55 -10.33
CA ALA A 241 -11.34 -3.89 -9.34
C ALA A 241 -9.93 -3.68 -9.91
N THR A 242 -9.69 -4.02 -11.18
CA THR A 242 -8.40 -3.80 -11.85
C THR A 242 -8.11 -2.31 -12.02
N ASN A 243 -9.11 -1.50 -12.38
CA ASN A 243 -8.98 -0.04 -12.42
C ASN A 243 -8.65 0.54 -11.04
N ALA A 244 -9.36 0.10 -9.99
CA ALA A 244 -9.07 0.53 -8.63
C ALA A 244 -7.65 0.15 -8.16
N ALA A 245 -7.12 -0.98 -8.64
CA ALA A 245 -5.78 -1.46 -8.32
C ALA A 245 -4.68 -1.02 -9.29
N ALA A 246 -4.97 -0.13 -10.25
CA ALA A 246 -4.00 0.28 -11.27
C ALA A 246 -2.66 0.79 -10.69
N PRO A 247 -2.62 1.62 -9.62
CA PRO A 247 -1.36 2.05 -9.02
C PRO A 247 -0.54 0.86 -8.48
N LEU A 248 -1.19 -0.10 -7.83
CA LEU A 248 -0.54 -1.31 -7.31
C LEU A 248 0.00 -2.19 -8.44
N LEU A 249 -0.77 -2.33 -9.53
CA LEU A 249 -0.37 -3.04 -10.74
C LEU A 249 0.77 -2.34 -11.49
N ALA A 250 1.05 -1.07 -11.24
CA ALA A 250 2.23 -0.38 -11.78
C ALA A 250 3.51 -0.74 -11.01
N GLU A 251 3.41 -0.96 -9.69
CA GLU A 251 4.56 -1.18 -8.81
C GLU A 251 5.18 -2.57 -8.92
N ARG A 252 4.39 -3.66 -8.98
CA ARG A 252 4.92 -5.06 -9.04
C ARG A 252 4.34 -5.97 -10.10
N CYS A 253 5.16 -6.90 -10.59
CA CYS A 253 4.74 -7.90 -11.55
C CYS A 253 3.58 -8.73 -10.95
N ALA A 254 2.56 -8.96 -11.76
CA ALA A 254 1.47 -9.85 -11.40
C ALA A 254 2.00 -11.28 -11.22
N ASN A 255 1.51 -11.99 -10.19
CA ASN A 255 1.79 -13.41 -10.02
C ASN A 255 1.12 -14.23 -11.17
N GLY A 256 1.44 -15.51 -11.27
CA GLY A 256 0.95 -16.35 -12.36
C GLY A 256 -0.58 -16.44 -12.44
N GLU A 257 -1.26 -16.51 -11.29
CA GLU A 257 -2.73 -16.59 -11.24
C GLU A 257 -3.39 -15.27 -11.66
N LEU A 258 -2.91 -14.14 -11.10
CA LEU A 258 -3.37 -12.81 -11.46
C LEU A 258 -3.17 -12.55 -12.95
N CYS A 259 -2.02 -12.95 -13.53
CA CYS A 259 -1.81 -12.85 -14.98
C CYS A 259 -2.90 -13.59 -15.76
N ALA A 260 -3.29 -14.79 -15.33
CA ALA A 260 -4.33 -15.58 -15.99
C ALA A 260 -5.72 -14.93 -15.88
N LEU A 261 -6.03 -14.28 -14.74
CA LEU A 261 -7.28 -13.54 -14.54
C LEU A 261 -7.33 -12.28 -15.41
N LEU A 262 -6.25 -11.49 -15.44
CA LEU A 262 -6.16 -10.29 -16.28
C LEU A 262 -6.19 -10.65 -17.78
N ALA A 263 -5.56 -11.76 -18.17
CA ALA A 263 -5.63 -12.30 -19.54
C ALA A 263 -7.07 -12.69 -19.90
N ARG A 264 -7.78 -13.38 -18.99
CA ARG A 264 -9.20 -13.70 -19.16
C ARG A 264 -10.05 -12.44 -19.33
N LEU A 265 -9.80 -11.39 -18.56
CA LEU A 265 -10.51 -10.12 -18.68
C LEU A 265 -10.32 -9.50 -20.07
N CYS A 266 -9.07 -9.45 -20.57
CA CYS A 266 -8.76 -8.96 -21.91
C CYS A 266 -9.50 -9.75 -23.01
N ARG A 267 -9.54 -11.09 -22.93
CA ARG A 267 -10.25 -11.93 -23.90
C ARG A 267 -11.76 -11.75 -23.86
N ARG A 268 -12.34 -11.60 -22.67
CA ARG A 268 -13.80 -11.52 -22.48
C ARG A 268 -14.34 -10.13 -22.79
N ARG A 269 -13.56 -9.07 -22.55
CA ARG A 269 -13.94 -7.68 -22.80
C ARG A 269 -12.85 -6.90 -23.53
N PRO A 270 -12.51 -7.23 -24.78
CA PRO A 270 -11.36 -6.63 -25.47
C PRO A 270 -11.46 -5.11 -25.61
N ARG A 271 -12.67 -4.54 -25.73
CA ARG A 271 -12.88 -3.09 -25.87
C ARG A 271 -13.13 -2.33 -24.55
N ALA A 272 -13.44 -3.05 -23.48
CA ALA A 272 -13.72 -2.46 -22.16
C ALA A 272 -12.66 -2.85 -21.12
N ALA A 273 -11.69 -3.70 -21.50
CA ALA A 273 -10.58 -4.03 -20.64
C ALA A 273 -9.86 -2.75 -20.20
N PRO A 274 -9.40 -2.68 -18.95
CA PRO A 274 -8.76 -1.49 -18.41
C PRO A 274 -7.30 -1.39 -18.91
N LEU A 275 -7.13 -1.17 -20.21
CA LEU A 275 -5.82 -1.25 -20.86
C LEU A 275 -4.76 -0.30 -20.23
N PRO A 276 -5.08 0.95 -19.82
CA PRO A 276 -4.12 1.79 -19.13
C PRO A 276 -3.62 1.19 -17.80
N ALA A 277 -4.51 0.53 -17.04
CA ALA A 277 -4.14 -0.16 -15.81
C ALA A 277 -3.28 -1.42 -16.06
N LEU A 278 -3.47 -2.06 -17.22
CA LEU A 278 -2.78 -3.28 -17.64
C LEU A 278 -1.45 -3.01 -18.36
N ALA A 279 -1.24 -1.83 -18.90
CA ALA A 279 -0.02 -1.50 -19.63
C ALA A 279 1.26 -1.66 -18.77
N PRO A 280 1.33 -1.16 -17.51
CA PRO A 280 2.53 -1.32 -16.68
C PRO A 280 2.93 -2.77 -16.37
N PRO A 281 2.03 -3.69 -15.95
CA PRO A 281 2.42 -5.08 -15.73
C PRO A 281 2.82 -5.79 -17.04
N VAL A 282 2.15 -5.52 -18.17
CA VAL A 282 2.52 -6.09 -19.49
C VAL A 282 3.89 -5.59 -19.93
N ARG A 283 4.16 -4.28 -19.83
CA ARG A 283 5.47 -3.68 -20.16
C ARG A 283 6.59 -4.34 -19.36
N ARG A 284 6.37 -4.62 -18.08
CA ARG A 284 7.38 -5.29 -17.24
C ARG A 284 7.58 -6.74 -17.59
N VAL A 285 6.52 -7.45 -18.00
CA VAL A 285 6.67 -8.80 -18.57
C VAL A 285 7.56 -8.77 -19.81
N LEU A 286 7.43 -7.76 -20.68
CA LEU A 286 8.23 -7.64 -21.90
C LEU A 286 9.66 -7.13 -21.68
N THR A 287 9.91 -6.32 -20.64
CA THR A 287 11.21 -5.66 -20.40
C THR A 287 12.05 -6.28 -19.29
N ARG A 288 11.46 -7.00 -18.34
CA ARG A 288 12.15 -7.49 -17.13
C ARG A 288 12.05 -9.00 -16.91
N ASN A 289 11.22 -9.74 -17.66
CA ASN A 289 11.18 -11.20 -17.48
C ASN A 289 12.32 -11.90 -18.21
N VAL A 290 13.38 -12.17 -17.46
CA VAL A 290 14.52 -13.02 -17.84
C VAL A 290 14.04 -14.44 -18.24
N ASP A 291 12.88 -14.87 -17.74
CA ASP A 291 12.28 -16.20 -17.96
C ASP A 291 10.92 -16.15 -18.69
N PHE A 292 10.76 -15.26 -19.68
CA PHE A 292 9.51 -15.19 -20.47
C PHE A 292 9.05 -16.56 -21.00
N ALA A 293 9.98 -17.42 -21.39
CA ALA A 293 9.71 -18.78 -21.84
C ALA A 293 9.11 -19.71 -20.76
N ARG A 294 9.43 -19.50 -19.48
CA ARG A 294 8.97 -20.33 -18.35
C ARG A 294 7.71 -19.78 -17.68
N ALA A 295 7.19 -18.63 -18.10
CA ALA A 295 6.02 -17.97 -17.52
C ALA A 295 4.79 -18.00 -18.47
N PRO A 296 4.09 -19.14 -18.64
CA PRO A 296 3.00 -19.27 -19.61
C PRO A 296 1.84 -18.28 -19.39
N ASN A 297 1.44 -18.03 -18.15
CA ASN A 297 0.35 -17.10 -17.86
C ASN A 297 0.72 -15.65 -18.17
N ALA A 298 1.97 -15.25 -17.92
CA ALA A 298 2.46 -13.92 -18.25
C ALA A 298 2.51 -13.71 -19.78
N ARG A 299 2.96 -14.73 -20.53
CA ARG A 299 2.90 -14.70 -22.00
C ARG A 299 1.48 -14.59 -22.52
N GLN A 300 0.55 -15.34 -21.91
CA GLN A 300 -0.85 -15.29 -22.30
C GLN A 300 -1.46 -13.91 -22.03
N LEU A 301 -1.12 -13.29 -20.89
CA LEU A 301 -1.52 -11.91 -20.58
C LEU A 301 -1.04 -10.93 -21.66
N VAL A 302 0.22 -11.00 -22.08
CA VAL A 302 0.74 -10.13 -23.15
C VAL A 302 -0.04 -10.34 -24.45
N LYS A 303 -0.22 -11.60 -24.87
CA LYS A 303 -0.98 -11.92 -26.10
C LYS A 303 -2.39 -11.35 -26.07
N ASP A 304 -3.10 -11.57 -24.96
CA ASP A 304 -4.49 -11.14 -24.84
C ASP A 304 -4.62 -9.63 -24.69
N TYR A 305 -3.66 -8.97 -24.04
CA TYR A 305 -3.60 -7.51 -23.96
C TYR A 305 -3.36 -6.86 -25.32
N ILE A 306 -2.42 -7.38 -26.13
CA ILE A 306 -2.19 -6.88 -27.50
C ILE A 306 -3.42 -7.13 -28.38
N SER A 307 -4.07 -8.28 -28.23
CA SER A 307 -5.34 -8.58 -28.92
C SER A 307 -6.47 -7.63 -28.51
N ALA A 308 -6.56 -7.29 -27.22
CA ALA A 308 -7.51 -6.30 -26.75
C ALA A 308 -7.22 -4.90 -27.31
N LEU A 309 -5.96 -4.45 -27.30
CA LEU A 309 -5.54 -3.19 -27.95
C LEU A 309 -5.94 -3.14 -29.43
N SER A 310 -5.72 -4.23 -30.18
CA SER A 310 -6.02 -4.27 -31.61
C SER A 310 -7.52 -4.27 -31.93
N ALA A 311 -8.38 -4.63 -30.98
CA ALA A 311 -9.84 -4.64 -31.15
C ALA A 311 -10.49 -3.25 -31.12
N HIS A 312 -9.73 -2.21 -30.75
CA HIS A 312 -10.16 -0.81 -30.83
C HIS A 312 -10.04 -0.25 -32.24
N ASN A 313 -10.80 0.81 -32.55
CA ASN A 313 -10.82 1.43 -33.88
C ASN A 313 -9.43 1.91 -34.34
N SER A 314 -8.60 2.40 -33.41
CA SER A 314 -7.21 2.81 -33.64
C SER A 314 -6.20 1.70 -33.28
N GLY A 315 -6.63 0.44 -33.25
CA GLY A 315 -5.87 -0.70 -32.74
C GLY A 315 -4.44 -0.82 -33.28
N PRO A 316 -4.20 -0.80 -34.60
CA PRO A 316 -2.85 -0.86 -35.16
C PRO A 316 -1.94 0.29 -34.68
N ALA A 317 -2.48 1.49 -34.50
CA ALA A 317 -1.72 2.64 -34.00
C ALA A 317 -1.42 2.51 -32.50
N LEU A 318 -2.40 2.01 -31.70
CA LEU A 318 -2.23 1.76 -30.27
C LEU A 318 -1.16 0.69 -30.01
N VAL A 319 -1.14 -0.39 -30.79
CA VAL A 319 -0.13 -1.45 -30.68
C VAL A 319 1.27 -0.91 -31.01
N ARG A 320 1.43 -0.18 -32.13
CA ARG A 320 2.72 0.44 -32.48
C ARG A 320 3.24 1.35 -31.37
N ARG A 321 2.38 2.23 -30.88
CA ARG A 321 2.73 3.14 -29.78
C ARG A 321 3.11 2.40 -28.50
N PHE A 322 2.38 1.35 -28.14
CA PHE A 322 2.71 0.54 -26.96
C PHE A 322 4.09 -0.11 -27.10
N VAL A 323 4.43 -0.66 -28.26
CA VAL A 323 5.75 -1.25 -28.53
C VAL A 323 6.85 -0.18 -28.50
N GLU A 324 6.63 0.96 -29.14
CA GLU A 324 7.57 2.11 -29.13
C GLU A 324 7.88 2.58 -27.70
N VAL A 325 6.86 2.73 -26.85
CA VAL A 325 7.02 3.12 -25.44
C VAL A 325 7.68 2.01 -24.61
N THR A 326 7.42 0.74 -24.94
CA THR A 326 7.93 -0.41 -24.18
C THR A 326 9.41 -0.66 -24.41
N HIS A 327 9.85 -0.67 -25.67
CA HIS A 327 11.18 -1.10 -26.09
C HIS A 327 12.10 0.07 -26.48
N GLY A 328 11.55 1.28 -26.68
CA GLY A 328 12.28 2.38 -27.31
C GLY A 328 12.55 2.09 -28.80
N GLY A 329 12.88 3.11 -29.58
CA GLY A 329 13.00 2.99 -31.04
C GLY A 329 14.10 2.06 -31.57
N ARG A 330 14.90 1.44 -30.69
CA ARG A 330 16.06 0.59 -31.06
C ARG A 330 16.01 -0.85 -30.54
N ALA A 331 15.08 -1.21 -29.65
CA ALA A 331 15.04 -2.58 -29.12
C ALA A 331 13.99 -3.44 -29.84
N SER A 332 14.34 -4.71 -30.07
CA SER A 332 13.43 -5.71 -30.64
C SER A 332 12.43 -6.19 -29.58
N CYS A 333 11.14 -6.22 -29.93
CA CYS A 333 10.11 -6.84 -29.10
C CYS A 333 10.24 -8.38 -29.13
N PRO A 334 10.24 -9.07 -27.98
CA PRO A 334 10.26 -10.54 -27.89
C PRO A 334 9.08 -11.24 -28.54
#